data_AF-A0A838D4A1-F1
#
_entry.id   AF-A0A838D4A1-F1
#
_cell.length_a   1.000
_cell.length_b   1.000
_cell.length_c   1.000
_cell.angle_alpha   90.00
_cell.angle_beta   90.00
_cell.angle_gamma   90.00
#
_symmetry.space_group_name_H-M   'P 1'
#
loop_
_entity.id
_entity.type
_entity.pdbx_description
1 polymer ?
#
loop_
_entity_poly.entity_id
_entity_poly.type
_entity_poly.pdbx_seq_one_letter_code
_entity_poly.pdbx_strand_id
1 'polypeptide(L)'
;MTEFLTDNGAWLALLCAALAVVYGVVTTRQLLALSPGNDEMQRISGAVKEGARAYLNTQYSIIAVVGVVLFVVLIFLQSVSVAIGFAIGG
;
A
#
# COMPACT_ATOMS: atom_id res chain seq x y z
N MET A 1 -21.75 -13.77 19.92
CA MET A 1 -21.20 -12.99 18.79
C MET A 1 -19.86 -12.36 19.16
N THR A 2 -19.77 -11.69 20.32
CA THR A 2 -18.52 -11.10 20.83
C THR A 2 -17.43 -12.16 21.02
N GLU A 3 -17.75 -13.29 21.65
CA GLU A 3 -16.80 -14.40 21.91
C GLU A 3 -16.17 -14.97 20.62
N PHE A 4 -16.97 -15.17 19.56
CA PHE A 4 -16.49 -15.63 18.26
C PHE A 4 -15.47 -14.67 17.62
N LEU A 5 -15.70 -13.35 17.70
CA LEU A 5 -14.78 -12.35 17.16
C LEU A 5 -13.52 -12.22 18.00
N THR A 6 -13.58 -12.47 19.30
CA THR A 6 -12.39 -12.47 20.16
C THR A 6 -11.49 -13.67 19.84
N ASP A 7 -12.07 -14.85 19.60
CA ASP A 7 -11.31 -16.07 19.35
C ASP A 7 -10.84 -16.22 17.89
N ASN A 8 -11.62 -15.71 16.92
CA ASN A 8 -11.36 -15.90 15.48
C ASN A 8 -11.16 -14.58 14.71
N GLY A 9 -11.20 -13.43 15.38
CA GLY A 9 -11.18 -12.12 14.73
C GLY A 9 -9.94 -11.88 13.85
N ALA A 10 -8.77 -12.35 14.29
CA ALA A 10 -7.53 -12.23 13.50
C ALA A 10 -7.62 -12.99 12.16
N TRP A 11 -8.14 -14.22 12.18
CA TRP A 11 -8.34 -15.01 10.96
C TRP A 11 -9.36 -14.39 10.02
N LEU A 12 -10.45 -13.87 10.58
CA LEU A 12 -11.46 -13.15 9.81
C LEU A 12 -10.89 -11.88 9.17
N ALA A 13 -10.10 -11.09 9.92
CA ALA A 13 -9.44 -9.90 9.41
C ALA A 13 -8.46 -10.21 8.27
N LEU A 14 -7.66 -11.27 8.41
CA LEU A 14 -6.74 -11.74 7.37
C LEU A 14 -7.49 -12.19 6.11
N LEU A 15 -8.61 -12.89 6.27
CA LEU A 15 -9.47 -13.29 5.15
C LEU A 15 -10.03 -12.06 4.42
N CYS A 16 -10.53 -11.07 5.16
CA CYS A 16 -11.03 -9.81 4.57
C CYS A 16 -9.92 -9.04 3.84
N ALA A 17 -8.72 -8.95 4.41
CA ALA A 17 -7.58 -8.30 3.78
C ALA A 17 -7.19 -9.03 2.48
N ALA A 18 -7.12 -10.36 2.49
CA ALA A 18 -6.84 -11.16 1.30
C ALA A 18 -7.89 -10.95 0.20
N LEU A 19 -9.18 -10.97 0.56
CA LEU A 19 -10.27 -10.71 -0.39
C LEU A 19 -10.20 -9.29 -0.98
N ALA A 20 -9.85 -8.28 -0.18
CA ALA A 20 -9.68 -6.91 -0.65
C ALA A 20 -8.52 -6.80 -1.67
N VAL A 21 -7.39 -7.47 -1.43
CA VAL A 21 -6.27 -7.52 -2.38
C VAL A 21 -6.69 -8.22 -3.68
N VAL A 22 -7.37 -9.36 -3.59
CA VAL A 22 -7.87 -10.09 -4.77
C VAL A 22 -8.82 -9.21 -5.59
N TYR A 23 -9.75 -8.53 -4.93
CA TYR A 23 -10.67 -7.60 -5.57
C TYR A 23 -9.91 -6.49 -6.30
N GLY A 24 -8.97 -5.81 -5.63
CA GLY A 24 -8.15 -4.76 -6.23
C GLY A 24 -7.37 -5.25 -7.47
N VAL A 25 -6.79 -6.45 -7.42
CA VAL A 25 -6.09 -7.05 -8.56
C VAL A 25 -7.04 -7.36 -9.72
N VAL A 26 -8.20 -7.96 -9.44
CA VAL A 26 -9.21 -8.28 -10.47
C VAL A 26 -9.72 -7.01 -11.14
N THR A 27 -10.13 -6.01 -10.36
CA THR A 27 -10.63 -4.73 -10.87
C THR A 27 -9.56 -4.00 -11.69
N THR A 28 -8.32 -3.97 -11.21
CA THR A 28 -7.21 -3.35 -11.96
C THR A 28 -6.99 -4.04 -13.30
N ARG A 29 -6.99 -5.38 -13.33
CA ARG A 29 -6.84 -6.14 -14.59
C ARG A 29 -7.99 -5.90 -15.56
N GLN A 30 -9.23 -5.87 -15.06
CA GLN A 30 -10.40 -5.57 -15.88
C GLN A 30 -10.31 -4.17 -16.50
N LEU A 31 -9.92 -3.17 -15.71
CA LEU A 31 -9.79 -1.79 -16.18
C LEU A 31 -8.67 -1.65 -17.23
N LEU A 32 -7.52 -2.30 -17.01
CA LEU A 32 -6.39 -2.27 -17.95
C LEU A 32 -6.64 -3.05 -19.25
N ALA A 33 -7.62 -3.96 -19.27
CA ALA A 33 -8.02 -4.67 -20.48
C ALA A 33 -8.93 -3.84 -21.40
N LEU A 34 -9.47 -2.71 -20.92
CA LEU A 34 -10.27 -1.81 -21.74
C LEU A 34 -9.38 -1.03 -22.72
N SER A 35 -9.98 -0.60 -23.83
CA SER A 35 -9.28 0.25 -24.81
C SER A 35 -8.79 1.54 -24.15
N PRO A 36 -7.51 1.93 -24.34
CA PRO A 36 -6.95 3.13 -23.75
C PRO A 36 -7.47 4.44 -24.38
N GLY A 37 -8.36 4.35 -25.37
CA GLY A 37 -8.94 5.50 -26.07
C GLY A 37 -8.13 5.93 -27.29
N ASN A 38 -8.38 7.15 -27.75
CA ASN A 38 -7.69 7.73 -28.90
C ASN A 38 -6.30 8.29 -28.53
N ASP A 39 -5.51 8.69 -29.53
CA ASP A 39 -4.14 9.17 -29.35
C ASP A 39 -4.04 10.36 -28.39
N GLU A 40 -5.02 11.27 -28.43
CA GLU A 40 -5.06 12.43 -27.56
C GLU A 40 -5.31 12.05 -26.10
N MET A 41 -6.24 11.12 -25.84
CA MET A 41 -6.48 10.56 -24.51
C MET A 41 -5.25 9.86 -23.95
N GLN A 42 -4.52 9.12 -24.80
CA GLN A 42 -3.30 8.43 -24.40
C GLN A 42 -2.16 9.42 -24.09
N ARG A 43 -2.01 10.48 -24.89
CA ARG A 43 -1.01 11.55 -24.69
C ARG A 43 -1.22 12.28 -23.37
N ILE A 44 -2.45 12.71 -23.08
CA ILE A 44 -2.80 13.38 -21.82
C ILE A 44 -2.59 12.42 -20.64
N SER A 45 -3.09 11.20 -20.74
CA SER A 45 -2.93 10.19 -19.69
C SER A 45 -1.46 9.86 -19.42
N GLY A 46 -0.61 9.88 -20.44
CA GLY A 46 0.84 9.75 -20.30
C GLY A 46 1.46 10.86 -19.46
N ALA A 47 1.16 12.12 -19.79
CA ALA A 47 1.65 13.28 -19.04
C ALA A 47 1.18 13.28 -17.59
N VAL A 48 -0.08 12.89 -17.33
CA VAL A 48 -0.61 12.73 -15.96
C VAL A 48 0.13 11.63 -15.20
N LYS A 49 0.38 10.47 -15.83
CA LYS A 49 1.14 9.37 -15.22
C LYS A 49 2.57 9.78 -14.88
N GLU A 50 3.23 10.53 -15.76
CA GLU A 50 4.59 11.05 -15.53
C GLU A 50 4.64 11.99 -14.33
N GLY A 51 3.72 12.97 -14.29
CA GLY A 51 3.60 13.90 -13.16
C GLY A 51 3.28 13.18 -11.83
N ALA A 52 2.34 12.24 -11.85
CA ALA A 52 1.99 11.44 -10.68
C ALA A 52 3.19 10.63 -10.17
N ARG A 53 3.98 10.02 -11.08
CA ARG A 53 5.18 9.28 -10.71
C ARG A 53 6.25 10.19 -10.12
N ALA A 54 6.49 11.36 -10.69
CA ALA A 54 7.45 12.33 -10.15
C ALA A 54 7.08 12.79 -8.73
N TYR A 55 5.79 13.07 -8.50
CA TYR A 55 5.27 13.42 -7.19
C TYR A 55 5.45 12.27 -6.18
N LEU A 56 4.98 11.07 -6.53
CA LEU A 56 5.06 9.89 -5.65
C LEU A 56 6.50 9.50 -5.33
N ASN A 57 7.42 9.58 -6.31
CA ASN A 57 8.84 9.31 -6.06
C ASN A 57 9.42 10.27 -5.02
N THR A 58 9.13 11.56 -5.14
CA THR A 58 9.60 12.58 -4.18
C THR A 58 8.98 12.36 -2.81
N GLN A 59 7.66 12.14 -2.77
CA GLN A 59 6.92 11.89 -1.53
C GLN A 59 7.44 10.64 -0.81
N TYR A 60 7.53 9.51 -1.51
CA TYR A 60 8.00 8.26 -0.91
C TYR A 60 9.47 8.33 -0.53
N SER A 61 10.31 9.11 -1.23
CA SER A 61 11.70 9.31 -0.81
C SER A 61 11.77 10.03 0.54
N ILE A 62 10.96 11.08 0.74
CA ILE A 62 10.90 11.81 2.01
C ILE A 62 10.34 10.89 3.12
N ILE A 63 9.25 10.19 2.84
CA ILE A 63 8.64 9.24 3.80
C ILE A 63 9.64 8.15 4.18
N ALA A 64 10.38 7.59 3.22
CA ALA A 64 11.37 6.54 3.49
C ALA A 64 12.49 7.03 4.42
N VAL A 65 12.99 8.26 4.23
CA VAL A 65 14.00 8.84 5.13
C VAL A 65 13.45 8.96 6.55
N VAL A 66 12.24 9.47 6.72
CA VAL A 66 11.58 9.56 8.04
C VAL A 66 11.37 8.17 8.64
N GLY A 67 10.93 7.20 7.83
CA GLY A 67 10.73 5.81 8.25
C GLY A 67 12.02 5.16 8.75
N VAL A 68 13.16 5.38 8.08
CA VAL A 68 14.46 4.87 8.54
C VAL A 68 14.85 5.48 9.89
N VAL A 69 14.67 6.80 10.06
CA VAL A 69 14.96 7.46 11.34
C VAL A 69 14.11 6.87 12.46
N LEU A 70 12.79 6.71 12.24
CA LEU A 70 11.89 6.11 13.22
C LEU A 70 12.25 4.66 13.52
N PHE A 71 12.58 3.86 12.52
CA PHE A 71 13.01 2.48 12.69
C PHE A 71 14.23 2.37 13.63
N VAL A 72 15.26 3.18 13.40
CA VAL A 72 16.47 3.21 14.26
C VAL A 72 16.13 3.66 15.68
N VAL A 73 15.31 4.70 15.84
CA VAL A 73 14.87 5.18 17.15
C VAL A 73 14.11 4.10 17.92
N LEU A 74 13.22 3.35 17.25
CA LEU A 74 12.44 2.28 17.89
C LEU A 74 13.28 1.10 18.37
N ILE A 75 14.42 0.83 17.73
CA ILE A 75 15.37 -0.20 18.21
C ILE A 75 15.88 0.15 19.61
N PHE A 76 16.25 1.42 19.84
CA PHE A 76 16.80 1.87 21.12
C PHE A 76 15.73 2.16 22.17
N LEU A 77 14.57 2.69 21.77
CA LEU A 77 13.51 3.07 22.72
C LEU A 77 12.59 1.91 23.11
N GLN A 78 12.43 0.90 22.25
CA GLN A 78 11.46 -0.18 22.48
C GLN A 78 12.08 -1.57 22.35
N SER A 79 12.22 -2.08 21.12
CA SER A 79 12.90 -3.35 20.83
C SER A 79 13.01 -3.55 19.32
N VAL A 80 13.91 -4.46 18.93
CA VAL A 80 14.08 -4.87 17.52
C VAL A 80 12.78 -5.43 16.94
N SER A 81 12.01 -6.21 17.71
CA SER A 81 10.74 -6.78 17.24
C SER A 81 9.70 -5.72 16.88
N VAL A 82 9.61 -4.65 17.69
CA VAL A 82 8.68 -3.53 17.39
C VAL A 82 9.15 -2.73 16.18
N ALA A 83 10.46 -2.48 16.07
CA ALA A 83 11.01 -1.79 14.90
C ALA A 83 10.75 -2.57 13.60
N ILE A 84 10.92 -3.90 13.61
CA ILE A 84 10.59 -4.76 12.46
C ILE A 84 9.09 -4.72 12.16
N GLY A 85 8.23 -4.78 13.17
CA GLY A 85 6.78 -4.65 12.98
C GLY A 85 6.40 -3.32 12.32
N PHE A 86 7.02 -2.22 12.75
CA PHE A 86 6.87 -0.90 12.11
C PHE A 86 7.34 -0.91 10.65
N ALA A 87 8.51 -1.48 10.35
CA ALA A 87 9.02 -1.52 8.98
C ALA A 87 8.16 -2.36 8.01
N ILE A 88 7.44 -3.37 8.52
CA ILE A 88 6.55 -4.21 7.72
C ILE A 88 5.20 -3.54 7.48
N GLY A 89 4.68 -2.81 8.48
CA GLY A 89 3.33 -2.21 8.42
C GLY A 89 3.27 -0.74 8.04
N GLY A 90 4.39 0.00 8.18
CA GLY A 90 4.51 1.43 7.93
C GLY A 90 4.68 1.81 6.46
#